data_AF-A0A447L1B8-F1
#
_entry.id   AF-A0A447L1B8-F1
#
_cell.length_a   1.000
_cell.length_b   1.000
_cell.length_c   1.000
_cell.angle_alpha   90.00
_cell.angle_beta   90.00
_cell.angle_gamma   90.00
#
_symmetry.space_group_name_H-M   'P 1'
#
loop_
_entity.id
_entity.type
_entity.pdbx_description
1 polymer ?
#
loop_
_entity_poly.entity_id
_entity_poly.type
_entity_poly.pdbx_seq_one_letter_code
_entity_poly.pdbx_strand_id
1 'polypeptide(L)'
;MGYLIFIQPATSAKFERQPIYTVMSEIARRLGPEVHQKFTEGRTQEQWLRYLYAKMQARDPQLPSYEALREMGIYKRKDPAGHFVAYQQFRQDPQAHPLNTPSGKIEIYSARLAEIAGSWQLQPDETISPLPVYASTFEGWDDPLRQEYPLQMFGFHYKARTHSTYAKHRCTTGRLPAGGVDQSAGCANA
;
A
#
# COMPACT_ATOMS: atom_id res chain seq x y z
N MET A 1 12.74 -1.26 -14.04
CA MET A 1 13.96 -1.42 -13.21
C MET A 1 13.52 -1.90 -11.85
N GLY A 2 13.85 -3.15 -11.49
CA GLY A 2 13.58 -3.67 -10.17
C GLY A 2 14.75 -3.38 -9.23
N TYR A 3 14.48 -3.23 -7.94
CA TYR A 3 15.52 -3.12 -6.93
C TYR A 3 15.11 -3.85 -5.66
N LEU A 4 16.13 -4.29 -4.91
CA LEU A 4 16.01 -4.81 -3.57
C LEU A 4 16.91 -3.98 -2.66
N ILE A 5 16.37 -3.49 -1.55
CA ILE A 5 17.11 -2.68 -0.57
C ILE A 5 17.19 -3.47 0.72
N PHE A 6 18.41 -3.63 1.22
CA PHE A 6 18.67 -4.16 2.55
C PHE A 6 18.62 -3.00 3.55
N ILE A 7 17.52 -2.87 4.28
CA ILE A 7 17.35 -1.81 5.27
C ILE A 7 18.11 -2.16 6.54
N GLN A 8 19.00 -1.26 6.95
CA GLN A 8 19.75 -1.35 8.22
C GLN A 8 19.37 -0.19 9.14
N PRO A 9 19.49 -0.35 10.48
CA PRO A 9 19.29 0.76 11.39
C PRO A 9 20.26 1.91 11.09
N ALA A 10 19.74 3.06 10.67
CA ALA A 10 20.55 4.27 10.47
C ALA A 10 20.97 4.92 11.80
N THR A 11 20.23 4.66 12.88
CA THR A 11 20.53 5.12 14.23
C THR A 11 20.22 4.02 15.23
N SER A 12 20.73 4.15 16.46
CA SER A 12 20.23 3.40 17.60
C SER A 12 18.74 3.70 17.85
N ALA A 13 18.08 2.83 18.62
CA ALA A 13 16.73 3.06 19.08
C ALA A 13 16.69 4.32 19.97
N LYS A 14 15.72 5.20 19.70
CA LYS A 14 15.46 6.37 20.56
C LYS A 14 14.57 5.94 21.72
N PHE A 15 14.93 6.33 22.94
CA PHE A 15 14.20 5.98 24.16
C PHE A 15 14.05 4.45 24.30
N GLU A 16 12.93 3.98 24.83
CA GLU A 16 12.61 2.55 25.00
C GLU A 16 11.97 1.92 23.75
N ARG A 17 12.08 2.57 22.58
CA ARG A 17 11.43 2.09 21.35
C ARG A 17 11.97 0.72 20.93
N GLN A 18 11.08 -0.26 20.89
CA GLN A 18 11.37 -1.60 20.38
C GLN A 18 10.79 -1.82 18.97
N PRO A 19 11.39 -2.70 18.15
CA PRO A 19 10.78 -3.16 16.89
C PRO A 19 9.42 -3.85 17.13
N ILE A 20 8.51 -3.73 16.16
CA ILE A 20 7.17 -4.34 16.24
C ILE A 20 7.23 -5.85 16.50
N TYR A 21 8.19 -6.57 15.91
CA TYR A 21 8.36 -8.00 16.13
C TYR A 21 8.65 -8.32 17.60
N THR A 22 9.54 -7.56 18.24
CA THR A 22 9.86 -7.72 19.67
C THR A 22 8.64 -7.44 20.53
N VAL A 23 7.92 -6.34 20.27
CA VAL A 23 6.69 -5.98 21.02
C VAL A 23 5.66 -7.10 20.92
N MET A 24 5.40 -7.59 19.71
CA MET A 24 4.41 -8.65 19.48
C MET A 24 4.85 -10.01 20.04
N SER A 25 6.15 -10.32 19.98
CA SER A 25 6.71 -11.53 20.63
C SER A 25 6.51 -11.47 22.15
N GLU A 26 6.76 -10.32 22.76
CA GLU A 26 6.57 -10.14 24.21
C GLU A 26 5.10 -10.20 24.64
N ILE A 27 4.17 -9.70 23.81
CA ILE A 27 2.74 -9.89 24.02
C ILE A 27 2.39 -11.38 23.92
N ALA A 28 2.82 -12.06 22.86
CA ALA A 28 2.59 -13.49 22.67
C ALA A 28 3.12 -14.33 23.85
N ARG A 29 4.29 -13.96 24.39
CA ARG A 29 4.86 -14.57 25.60
C ARG A 29 3.97 -14.45 26.83
N ARG A 30 3.30 -13.30 27.01
CA ARG A 30 2.36 -13.07 28.12
C ARG A 30 1.04 -13.81 27.94
N LEU A 31 0.63 -14.07 26.70
CA LEU A 31 -0.55 -14.88 26.38
C LEU A 31 -0.32 -16.39 26.55
N GLY A 32 0.94 -16.83 26.64
CA GLY A 32 1.31 -18.20 27.00
C GLY A 32 2.40 -18.79 26.10
N PRO A 33 3.09 -19.85 26.56
CA PRO A 33 4.23 -20.45 25.85
C PRO A 33 3.85 -21.00 24.47
N GLU A 34 2.65 -21.60 24.33
CA GLU A 34 2.18 -22.12 23.04
C GLU A 34 1.92 -21.00 22.01
N VAL A 35 1.36 -19.87 22.46
CA VAL A 35 1.10 -18.70 21.60
C VAL A 35 2.42 -18.08 21.16
N HIS A 36 3.37 -17.94 22.08
CA HIS A 36 4.72 -17.46 21.78
C HIS A 36 5.43 -18.36 20.76
N GLN A 37 5.37 -19.67 20.93
CA GLN A 37 5.98 -20.61 20.01
C GLN A 37 5.33 -20.56 18.63
N LYS A 38 3.99 -20.51 18.55
CA LYS A 38 3.27 -20.37 17.28
C LYS A 38 3.57 -19.04 16.58
N PHE A 39 3.72 -17.95 17.32
CA PHE A 39 4.02 -16.63 16.77
C PHE A 39 5.47 -16.53 16.27
N THR A 40 6.43 -16.94 17.09
CA THR A 40 7.86 -16.77 16.77
C THR A 40 8.41 -17.88 15.89
N GLU A 41 7.78 -19.06 15.90
CA GLU A 41 8.32 -20.32 15.39
C GLU A 41 9.75 -20.61 15.87
N GLY A 42 10.11 -20.13 17.07
CA GLY A 42 11.47 -20.22 17.60
C GLY A 42 12.51 -19.38 16.86
N ARG A 43 12.09 -18.46 15.98
CA ARG A 43 12.99 -17.57 15.24
C ARG A 43 13.07 -16.17 15.86
N THR A 44 14.24 -15.56 15.81
CA THR A 44 14.42 -14.13 16.02
C THR A 44 14.03 -13.34 14.77
N GLN A 45 13.90 -12.02 14.87
CA GLN A 45 13.64 -11.17 13.71
C GLN A 45 14.72 -11.34 12.61
N GLU A 46 15.99 -11.46 12.98
CA GLU A 46 17.08 -11.69 12.00
C GLU A 46 16.95 -13.07 11.33
N GLN A 47 16.63 -14.11 12.10
CA GLN A 47 16.43 -15.45 11.54
C GLN A 47 15.23 -15.47 10.58
N TRP A 48 14.18 -14.70 10.86
CA TRP A 48 13.09 -14.50 9.91
C TRP A 48 13.56 -13.84 8.61
N LEU A 49 14.37 -12.78 8.68
CA LEU A 49 14.93 -12.13 7.49
C LEU A 49 15.75 -13.12 6.65
N ARG A 50 16.64 -13.90 7.27
CA ARG A 50 17.44 -14.93 6.60
C ARG A 50 16.57 -16.01 5.95
N TYR A 51 15.56 -16.50 6.67
CA TYR A 51 14.63 -17.52 6.17
C TYR A 51 13.82 -17.03 4.96
N LEU A 52 13.26 -15.83 5.05
CA LEU A 52 12.48 -15.22 3.96
C LEU A 52 13.39 -14.91 2.76
N TYR A 53 14.62 -14.46 3.01
CA TYR A 53 15.60 -14.23 1.95
C TYR A 53 15.99 -15.53 1.23
N ALA A 54 16.26 -16.61 1.97
CA ALA A 54 16.55 -17.90 1.37
C ALA A 54 15.39 -18.41 0.48
N LYS A 55 14.14 -18.21 0.91
CA LYS A 55 12.96 -18.50 0.07
C LYS A 55 12.90 -17.65 -1.20
N MET A 56 13.31 -16.38 -1.11
CA MET A 56 13.39 -15.50 -2.28
C MET A 56 14.49 -15.97 -3.24
N GLN A 57 15.67 -16.28 -2.73
CA GLN A 57 16.82 -16.76 -3.51
C GLN A 57 16.54 -18.11 -4.17
N ALA A 58 15.80 -19.00 -3.51
CA ALA A 58 15.35 -20.26 -4.13
C ALA A 58 14.44 -20.05 -5.36
N ARG A 59 13.70 -18.93 -5.40
CA ARG A 59 12.85 -18.56 -6.55
C ARG A 59 13.61 -17.76 -7.61
N ASP A 60 14.67 -17.07 -7.23
CA ASP A 60 15.54 -16.29 -8.11
C ASP A 60 17.01 -16.52 -7.75
N PRO A 61 17.65 -17.56 -8.33
CA PRO A 61 19.04 -17.93 -8.03
C PRO A 61 20.07 -16.88 -8.42
N GLN A 62 19.68 -15.85 -9.20
CA GLN A 62 20.57 -14.74 -9.57
C GLN A 62 20.73 -13.72 -8.45
N LEU A 63 19.92 -13.80 -7.39
CA LEU A 63 20.07 -12.93 -6.24
C LEU A 63 21.42 -13.20 -5.53
N PRO A 64 22.12 -12.14 -5.08
CA PRO A 64 23.35 -12.29 -4.32
C PRO A 64 23.14 -13.12 -3.04
N SER A 65 24.22 -13.53 -2.37
CA SER A 65 24.08 -14.11 -1.04
C SER A 65 23.52 -13.07 -0.05
N TYR A 66 22.93 -13.52 1.06
CA TYR A 66 22.40 -12.62 2.09
C TYR A 66 23.47 -11.63 2.59
N GLU A 67 24.69 -12.11 2.83
CA GLU A 67 25.79 -11.26 3.29
C GLU A 67 26.26 -10.30 2.20
N ALA A 68 26.33 -10.74 0.94
CA ALA A 68 26.69 -9.86 -0.17
C ALA A 68 25.62 -8.77 -0.38
N LEU A 69 24.32 -9.10 -0.29
CA LEU A 69 23.25 -8.10 -0.36
C LEU A 69 23.36 -7.10 0.80
N ARG A 70 23.64 -7.59 2.01
CA ARG A 70 23.79 -6.76 3.20
C ARG A 70 24.95 -5.77 3.06
N GLU A 71 26.08 -6.20 2.49
CA GLU A 71 27.24 -5.35 2.22
C GLU A 71 26.95 -4.33 1.11
N MET A 72 26.30 -4.77 0.02
CA MET A 72 25.93 -3.87 -1.09
C MET A 72 24.90 -2.81 -0.69
N GLY A 73 23.98 -3.13 0.22
CA GLY A 73 22.85 -2.30 0.64
C GLY A 73 21.73 -2.20 -0.40
N ILE A 74 22.05 -2.06 -1.68
CA ILE A 74 21.07 -2.02 -2.79
C ILE A 74 21.50 -2.90 -3.96
N TYR A 75 20.61 -3.79 -4.38
CA TYR A 75 20.73 -4.59 -5.58
C TYR A 75 19.74 -4.08 -6.63
N LYS A 76 20.23 -3.73 -7.83
CA LYS A 76 19.39 -3.21 -8.93
C LYS A 76 19.47 -4.16 -10.12
N ARG A 77 18.32 -4.43 -10.75
CA ARG A 77 18.25 -5.23 -11.97
C ARG A 77 17.43 -4.51 -13.04
N LYS A 78 18.00 -4.42 -14.23
CA LYS A 78 17.26 -4.00 -15.44
C LYS A 78 16.31 -5.11 -15.86
N ASP A 79 15.12 -4.73 -16.28
CA ASP A 79 14.19 -5.69 -16.85
C ASP A 79 14.72 -6.12 -18.23
N PRO A 80 15.04 -7.42 -18.45
CA PRO A 80 15.53 -7.88 -19.74
C PRO A 80 14.45 -7.81 -20.83
N ALA A 81 13.16 -7.86 -20.47
CA ALA A 81 12.04 -7.82 -21.42
C ALA A 81 11.71 -6.40 -21.91
N GLY A 82 12.36 -5.36 -21.36
CA GLY A 82 12.21 -3.98 -21.82
C GLY A 82 10.85 -3.36 -21.44
N HIS A 83 10.22 -2.69 -22.39
CA HIS A 83 8.96 -1.97 -22.15
C HIS A 83 7.76 -2.91 -22.27
N PHE A 84 6.93 -2.94 -21.22
CA PHE A 84 5.69 -3.73 -21.21
C PHE A 84 4.48 -2.86 -21.58
N VAL A 85 3.72 -3.27 -22.60
CA VAL A 85 2.48 -2.62 -23.02
C VAL A 85 1.29 -3.39 -22.44
N ALA A 86 0.61 -2.79 -21.46
CA ALA A 86 -0.56 -3.40 -20.83
C ALA A 86 -1.66 -3.73 -21.87
N TYR A 87 -2.28 -4.90 -21.72
CA TYR A 87 -3.36 -5.40 -22.58
C TYR A 87 -3.02 -5.61 -24.07
N GLN A 88 -1.75 -5.52 -24.47
CA GLN A 88 -1.35 -5.72 -25.88
C GLN A 88 -1.76 -7.11 -26.39
N GLN A 89 -1.49 -8.16 -25.61
CA GLN A 89 -1.83 -9.53 -25.99
C GLN A 89 -3.34 -9.75 -26.13
N PHE A 90 -4.14 -9.27 -25.17
CA PHE A 90 -5.61 -9.31 -25.25
C PHE A 90 -6.12 -8.55 -26.48
N ARG A 91 -5.52 -7.41 -26.83
CA ARG A 91 -5.88 -6.65 -28.02
C ARG A 91 -5.54 -7.39 -29.32
N GLN A 92 -4.41 -8.11 -29.35
CA GLN A 92 -3.94 -8.84 -30.52
C GLN A 92 -4.74 -10.12 -30.75
N ASP A 93 -4.99 -10.89 -29.69
CA ASP A 93 -5.78 -12.12 -29.72
C ASP A 93 -6.53 -12.32 -28.39
N PRO A 94 -7.78 -11.83 -28.30
CA PRO A 94 -8.58 -11.94 -27.07
C PRO A 94 -9.06 -13.37 -26.79
N GLN A 95 -9.02 -14.29 -27.75
CA GLN A 95 -9.41 -15.68 -27.54
C GLN A 95 -8.26 -16.48 -26.91
N ALA A 96 -7.03 -16.24 -27.37
CA ALA A 96 -5.83 -16.85 -26.78
C ALA A 96 -5.43 -16.19 -25.45
N HIS A 97 -5.77 -14.91 -25.25
CA HIS A 97 -5.41 -14.15 -24.05
C HIS A 97 -6.63 -13.49 -23.38
N PRO A 98 -7.62 -14.29 -22.92
CA PRO A 98 -8.84 -13.75 -22.33
C PRO A 98 -8.57 -13.01 -21.01
N LEU A 99 -9.44 -12.05 -20.68
CA LEU A 99 -9.44 -11.40 -19.36
C LEU A 99 -10.00 -12.35 -18.28
N ASN A 100 -9.71 -12.04 -17.01
CA ASN A 100 -10.26 -12.76 -15.84
C ASN A 100 -11.74 -12.36 -15.55
N THR A 101 -12.57 -12.37 -16.59
CA THR A 101 -14.03 -12.17 -16.50
C THR A 101 -14.74 -13.45 -16.96
N PRO A 102 -16.01 -13.69 -16.56
CA PRO A 102 -16.77 -14.86 -17.00
C PRO A 102 -16.79 -15.06 -18.51
N SER A 103 -16.89 -13.97 -19.28
CA SER A 103 -16.88 -14.01 -20.75
C SER A 103 -15.48 -14.00 -21.39
N GLY A 104 -14.42 -13.82 -20.62
CA GLY A 104 -13.07 -13.57 -21.13
C GLY A 104 -12.86 -12.20 -21.78
N LYS A 105 -13.86 -11.31 -21.73
CA LYS A 105 -13.90 -9.99 -22.39
C LYS A 105 -14.08 -8.84 -21.40
N ILE A 106 -14.01 -7.62 -21.91
CA ILE A 106 -14.51 -6.45 -21.18
C ILE A 106 -16.04 -6.53 -21.15
N GLU A 107 -16.61 -6.67 -19.96
CA GLU A 107 -18.06 -6.81 -19.77
C GLU A 107 -18.69 -5.43 -19.57
N ILE A 108 -19.35 -4.94 -20.63
CA ILE A 108 -20.16 -3.70 -20.55
C ILE A 108 -21.36 -3.93 -19.62
N TYR A 109 -21.99 -5.11 -19.73
CA TYR A 109 -23.01 -5.61 -18.84
C TYR A 109 -22.43 -6.73 -17.97
N SER A 110 -22.51 -6.60 -16.65
CA SER A 110 -22.04 -7.63 -15.71
C SER A 110 -23.19 -8.47 -15.16
N ALA A 111 -23.27 -9.74 -15.60
CA ALA A 111 -24.26 -10.69 -15.08
C ALA A 111 -24.12 -10.91 -13.56
N ARG A 112 -22.88 -10.88 -13.05
CA ARG A 112 -22.61 -10.97 -11.61
C ARG A 112 -23.16 -9.77 -10.85
N LEU A 113 -23.01 -8.56 -11.38
CA LEU A 113 -23.60 -7.37 -10.76
C LEU A 113 -25.12 -7.37 -10.87
N ALA A 114 -25.71 -7.98 -11.92
CA ALA A 114 -27.15 -8.15 -12.04
C ALA A 114 -27.71 -9.07 -10.93
N GLU A 115 -27.03 -10.18 -10.65
CA GLU A 115 -27.38 -11.07 -9.54
C GLU A 115 -27.28 -10.36 -8.19
N ILE A 116 -26.19 -9.62 -7.95
CA ILE A 116 -26.01 -8.84 -6.73
C ILE A 116 -27.13 -7.80 -6.57
N ALA A 117 -27.41 -7.02 -7.63
CA ALA A 117 -28.46 -6.01 -7.62
C ALA A 117 -29.86 -6.61 -7.39
N GLY A 118 -30.11 -7.83 -7.87
CA GLY A 118 -31.39 -8.52 -7.70
C GLY A 118 -31.55 -9.29 -6.39
N SER A 119 -30.46 -9.53 -5.65
CA SER A 119 -30.48 -10.39 -4.45
C SER A 119 -30.11 -9.67 -3.16
N TRP A 120 -29.35 -8.58 -3.23
CA TRP A 120 -28.93 -7.83 -2.05
C TRP A 120 -30.01 -6.84 -1.63
N GLN A 121 -30.22 -6.72 -0.32
CA GLN A 121 -31.04 -5.65 0.25
C GLN A 121 -30.16 -4.41 0.39
N LEU A 122 -30.39 -3.42 -0.47
CA LEU A 122 -29.68 -2.14 -0.47
C LEU A 122 -30.46 -1.07 0.30
N GLN A 123 -29.76 -0.08 0.85
CA GLN A 123 -30.37 1.14 1.36
C GLN A 123 -30.91 2.00 0.20
N PRO A 124 -31.86 2.93 0.47
CA PRO A 124 -32.47 3.75 -0.58
C PRO A 124 -31.48 4.60 -1.39
N ASP A 125 -30.34 4.96 -0.80
CA ASP A 125 -29.27 5.76 -1.39
C ASP A 125 -28.10 4.92 -1.93
N GLU A 126 -28.21 3.59 -1.89
CA GLU A 126 -27.23 2.67 -2.45
C GLU A 126 -27.67 2.19 -3.83
N THR A 127 -26.74 2.14 -4.78
CA THR A 127 -27.01 1.67 -6.15
C THR A 127 -25.95 0.67 -6.59
N ILE A 128 -26.38 -0.53 -6.99
CA ILE A 128 -25.57 -1.49 -7.73
C ILE A 128 -26.28 -1.74 -9.06
N SER A 129 -25.57 -1.56 -10.17
CA SER A 129 -26.11 -1.73 -11.51
C SER A 129 -25.20 -2.64 -12.35
N PRO A 130 -25.77 -3.54 -13.17
CA PRO A 130 -24.98 -4.31 -14.13
C PRO A 130 -24.44 -3.47 -15.30
N LEU A 131 -24.95 -2.24 -15.46
CA LEU A 131 -24.52 -1.26 -16.46
C LEU A 131 -23.96 0.00 -15.79
N PRO A 132 -23.04 0.72 -16.45
CA PRO A 132 -22.71 2.08 -16.04
C PRO A 132 -23.95 2.98 -16.09
N VAL A 133 -24.31 3.56 -14.96
CA VAL A 133 -25.45 4.48 -14.81
C VAL A 133 -25.01 5.69 -14.00
N TYR A 134 -25.71 6.82 -14.18
CA TYR A 134 -25.62 7.90 -13.21
C TYR A 134 -26.40 7.48 -11.96
N ALA A 135 -25.72 7.43 -10.82
CA ALA A 135 -26.32 7.22 -9.50
C ALA A 135 -26.03 8.45 -8.64
N SER A 136 -27.09 9.13 -8.19
CA SER A 136 -26.96 10.19 -7.20
C SER A 136 -26.53 9.57 -5.86
N THR A 137 -25.72 10.30 -5.10
CA THR A 137 -25.19 9.86 -3.80
C THR A 137 -25.52 10.89 -2.74
N PHE A 138 -25.56 10.47 -1.47
CA PHE A 138 -25.62 11.39 -0.34
C PHE A 138 -24.51 12.45 -0.41
N GLU A 139 -24.80 13.67 0.01
CA GLU A 139 -23.91 14.83 -0.06
C GLU A 139 -23.34 15.09 -1.47
N GLY A 140 -24.06 14.59 -2.49
CA GLY A 140 -23.76 14.75 -3.90
C GLY A 140 -24.06 16.17 -4.41
N TRP A 141 -23.84 16.37 -5.71
CA TRP A 141 -24.04 17.70 -6.30
C TRP A 141 -25.52 18.14 -6.29
N ASP A 142 -26.43 17.16 -6.39
CA ASP A 142 -27.89 17.25 -6.46
C ASP A 142 -28.59 17.00 -5.11
N ASP A 143 -27.82 16.88 -4.02
CA ASP A 143 -28.37 16.67 -2.67
C ASP A 143 -29.10 17.94 -2.15
N PRO A 144 -30.34 17.83 -1.62
CA PRO A 144 -31.05 18.95 -1.01
C PRO A 144 -30.29 19.69 0.10
N LEU A 145 -29.42 19.02 0.85
CA LEU A 145 -28.59 19.63 1.89
C LEU A 145 -27.68 20.74 1.34
N ARG A 146 -27.42 20.76 0.03
CA ARG A 146 -26.66 21.83 -0.62
C ARG A 146 -27.31 23.21 -0.46
N GLN A 147 -28.62 23.29 -0.22
CA GLN A 147 -29.31 24.54 0.08
C GLN A 147 -28.84 25.15 1.42
N GLU A 148 -28.50 24.31 2.38
CA GLU A 148 -27.97 24.70 3.69
C GLU A 148 -26.43 24.79 3.68
N TYR A 149 -25.78 23.82 3.03
CA TYR A 149 -24.32 23.67 2.91
C TYR A 149 -23.87 23.81 1.43
N PRO A 150 -23.77 25.03 0.88
CA PRO A 150 -23.57 25.24 -0.56
C PRO A 150 -22.15 24.92 -1.06
N LEU A 151 -21.19 24.72 -0.16
CA LEU A 151 -19.79 24.42 -0.47
C LEU A 151 -19.50 22.93 -0.27
N GLN A 152 -18.94 22.29 -1.29
CA GLN A 152 -18.49 20.90 -1.20
C GLN A 152 -17.06 20.82 -0.68
N MET A 153 -16.84 20.02 0.37
CA MET A 153 -15.52 19.80 0.95
C MET A 153 -14.91 18.50 0.40
N PHE A 154 -13.70 18.60 -0.18
CA PHE A 154 -12.98 17.45 -0.72
C PHE A 154 -11.72 17.14 0.10
N GLY A 155 -11.55 15.86 0.47
CA GLY A 155 -10.41 15.36 1.23
C GLY A 155 -9.28 14.80 0.37
N PHE A 156 -8.63 15.63 -0.46
CA PHE A 156 -7.53 15.16 -1.30
C PHE A 156 -6.34 14.67 -0.47
N HIS A 157 -5.61 13.69 -1.01
CA HIS A 157 -4.31 13.32 -0.46
C HIS A 157 -3.36 14.53 -0.48
N TYR A 158 -2.70 14.77 0.65
CA TYR A 158 -1.86 15.94 0.82
C TYR A 158 -0.48 15.72 0.17
N LYS A 159 -0.07 16.65 -0.70
CA LYS A 159 1.16 16.52 -1.50
C LYS A 159 2.44 16.32 -0.69
N ALA A 160 2.56 17.01 0.46
CA ALA A 160 3.82 17.07 1.22
C ALA A 160 3.91 16.07 2.38
N ARG A 161 2.98 15.09 2.47
CA ARG A 161 3.01 14.08 3.54
C ARG A 161 2.35 12.77 3.08
N THR A 162 2.74 11.65 3.68
CA THR A 162 2.08 10.36 3.44
C THR A 162 0.96 10.18 4.46
N HIS A 163 -0.28 10.45 4.06
CA HIS A 163 -1.45 10.41 4.95
C HIS A 163 -1.29 11.28 6.21
N SER A 164 -1.20 10.68 7.40
CA SER A 164 -0.91 11.38 8.65
C SER A 164 0.58 11.35 9.04
N THR A 165 1.38 10.50 8.39
CA THR A 165 2.83 10.43 8.58
C THR A 165 3.45 11.77 8.18
N TYR A 166 4.39 12.26 8.97
CA TYR A 166 4.99 13.60 8.86
C TYR A 166 4.06 14.79 9.15
N ALA A 167 2.80 14.59 9.56
CA ALA A 167 1.91 15.71 9.90
C ALA A 167 2.38 16.57 11.10
N LYS A 168 3.28 16.04 11.93
CA LYS A 168 3.91 16.76 13.05
C LYS A 168 5.32 17.28 12.72
N HIS A 169 5.81 17.10 11.49
CA HIS A 169 7.13 17.60 11.12
C HIS A 169 7.03 19.08 10.71
N ARG A 170 7.92 19.90 11.26
CA ARG A 170 7.90 21.35 11.03
C ARG A 170 8.11 21.70 9.56
N CYS A 171 9.03 20.99 8.88
CA CYS A 171 9.32 21.19 7.45
C CYS A 171 8.12 20.87 6.53
N THR A 172 7.17 20.01 6.94
CA THR A 172 6.04 19.56 6.10
C THR A 172 4.73 20.27 6.44
N THR A 173 4.68 21.04 7.53
CA THR A 173 3.47 21.73 8.01
C THR A 173 3.37 23.18 7.57
N GLY A 174 4.38 23.72 6.88
CA GLY A 174 4.38 25.08 6.35
C GLY A 174 4.23 26.19 7.40
N ARG A 175 4.31 25.86 8.70
CA ARG A 175 4.24 26.84 9.79
C ARG A 175 5.55 27.62 9.86
N LEU A 176 5.56 28.80 9.26
CA LEU A 176 6.49 29.85 9.64
C LEU A 176 6.28 30.16 11.14
N PRO A 177 7.35 30.31 11.95
CA PRO A 177 7.19 30.75 13.32
C PRO A 177 6.48 32.11 13.37
N ALA A 178 5.58 32.28 14.35
CA ALA A 178 5.17 33.60 14.78
C ALA A 178 6.43 34.31 15.33
N GLY A 179 7.09 35.08 14.48
CA GLY A 179 8.41 35.67 14.75
C GLY A 179 9.45 35.35 13.69
N GLY A 180 9.20 35.80 12.44
CA GLY A 180 10.16 36.45 11.54
C GLY A 180 11.53 35.84 11.20
N VAL A 181 11.90 34.65 11.67
CA VAL A 181 13.19 34.03 11.29
C VAL A 181 12.94 32.78 10.47
N ASP A 182 13.27 32.89 9.18
CA ASP A 182 13.28 31.77 8.26
C ASP A 182 14.40 30.79 8.65
N GLN A 183 14.00 29.60 9.11
CA GLN A 183 14.90 28.47 9.37
C GLN A 183 14.83 27.41 8.26
N SER A 184 14.29 27.75 7.08
CA SER A 184 14.25 26.86 5.91
C SER A 184 15.63 26.30 5.51
N ALA A 185 16.71 26.99 5.88
CA ALA A 185 18.09 26.55 5.68
C ALA A 185 18.42 25.19 6.34
N GLY A 186 17.67 24.75 7.35
CA GLY A 186 17.88 23.45 8.01
C GLY A 186 17.21 22.25 7.33
N CYS A 187 16.28 22.47 6.38
CA CYS A 187 15.53 21.38 5.72
C CYS A 187 16.17 20.94 4.39
N ALA A 188 17.25 21.59 3.92
CA ALA A 188 17.88 21.30 2.63
C ALA A 188 18.93 20.16 2.66
N ASN A 189 19.31 19.67 3.85
CA ASN A 189 20.35 18.63 4.02
C ASN A 189 19.84 17.42 4.84
N ALA A 190 18.73 16.82 4.43
CA ALA A 190 18.28 15.52 4.94
C ALA A 190 17.80 14.63 3.80
#